data_AF-A0A350XB62-F1
#
_entry.id   AF-A0A350XB62-F1
#
_cell.length_a   1.000
_cell.length_b   1.000
_cell.length_c   1.000
_cell.angle_alpha   90.00
_cell.angle_beta   90.00
_cell.angle_gamma   90.00
#
_symmetry.space_group_name_H-M   'P 1'
#
loop_
_entity.id
_entity.type
_entity.pdbx_description
1 polymer ?
#
loop_
_entity_poly.entity_id
_entity_poly.type
_entity_poly.pdbx_seq_one_letter_code
_entity_poly.pdbx_strand_id
1 'polypeptide(L)'
;RTLALTIHGDLDVSQIDELPPGRQAIQTTVLSGRERNQAYDLMRREIAQGRQVYIVLPLVEESEKLDLRSAIEEHQKLSEAIFPQFQVGLLHGRMSSAEKDEAINKFRDNETQ
;
A
#
# COMPACT_ATOMS: atom_id res chain seq x y z
N ARG A 1 7.57 24.07 4.11
CA ARG A 1 8.17 25.42 4.23
C ARG A 1 7.92 26.07 5.59
N THR A 2 6.71 26.05 6.16
CA THR A 2 6.40 26.67 7.47
C THR A 2 6.96 25.94 8.71
N LEU A 3 7.21 24.62 8.67
CA LEU A 3 7.86 23.90 9.78
C LEU A 3 9.38 24.17 9.88
N ALA A 4 10.05 24.37 8.74
CA ALA A 4 11.51 24.45 8.68
C ALA A 4 12.07 25.71 9.36
N LEU A 5 11.39 26.86 9.20
CA LEU A 5 11.78 28.15 9.79
C LEU A 5 11.63 28.18 11.32
N THR A 6 10.74 27.35 11.89
CA THR A 6 10.54 27.30 13.35
C THR A 6 11.58 26.44 14.07
N ILE A 7 12.14 25.41 13.42
CA ILE A 7 13.06 24.44 14.06
C ILE A 7 14.54 24.79 13.83
N HIS A 8 14.86 25.39 12.68
CA HIS A 8 16.25 25.48 12.22
C HIS A 8 16.82 26.89 12.14
N GLY A 9 16.08 27.92 12.61
CA GLY A 9 16.59 29.28 12.71
C GLY A 9 17.28 29.77 11.41
N ASP A 10 18.58 30.05 11.51
CA ASP A 10 19.47 30.68 10.51
C ASP A 10 20.19 29.65 9.60
N LEU A 11 19.53 28.55 9.25
CA LEU A 11 20.12 27.50 8.39
C LEU A 11 19.74 27.71 6.92
N ASP A 12 20.76 27.70 6.05
CA ASP A 12 20.59 27.66 4.60
C ASP A 12 19.89 26.37 4.17
N VAL A 13 18.68 26.50 3.62
CA VAL A 13 17.89 25.38 3.12
C VAL A 13 18.18 25.16 1.64
N SER A 14 18.80 24.03 1.32
CA SER A 14 18.86 23.53 -0.05
C SER A 14 17.61 22.69 -0.35
N GLN A 15 16.91 23.03 -1.43
CA GLN A 15 15.72 22.32 -1.90
C GLN A 15 16.02 21.74 -3.29
N ILE A 16 15.84 20.43 -3.43
CA ILE A 16 15.83 19.77 -4.73
C ILE A 16 14.37 19.71 -5.18
N ASP A 17 14.07 20.35 -6.31
CA ASP A 17 12.74 20.49 -6.89
C ASP A 17 12.57 19.75 -8.23
N GLU A 18 13.67 19.21 -8.77
CA GLU A 18 13.66 18.44 -10.00
C GLU A 18 13.36 16.96 -9.76
N LEU A 19 12.54 16.39 -10.65
CA LEU A 19 12.32 14.96 -10.72
C LEU A 19 13.41 14.32 -11.58
N PRO A 20 13.85 13.08 -11.26
CA PRO A 20 14.75 12.33 -12.12
C PRO A 20 14.19 12.19 -13.54
N PRO A 21 15.07 12.15 -14.57
CA PRO A 21 14.64 11.99 -15.96
C PRO A 21 13.82 10.70 -16.13
N GLY A 22 12.73 10.78 -16.89
CA GLY A 22 11.85 9.64 -17.16
C GLY A 22 10.79 9.36 -16.09
N ARG A 23 10.69 10.19 -15.04
CA ARG A 23 9.64 10.04 -14.03
C ARG A 23 8.26 10.32 -14.61
N GLN A 24 7.40 9.30 -14.62
CA GLN A 24 6.02 9.41 -15.07
C GLN A 24 5.11 9.96 -13.96
N ALA A 25 4.10 10.74 -14.36
CA ALA A 25 3.09 11.24 -13.44
C ALA A 25 2.19 10.10 -12.94
N ILE A 26 1.94 10.07 -11.63
CA ILE A 26 1.05 9.08 -11.02
C ILE A 26 -0.40 9.55 -11.19
N GLN A 27 -1.23 8.72 -11.81
CA GLN A 27 -2.67 8.97 -11.85
C GLN A 27 -3.27 8.62 -10.48
N THR A 28 -3.84 9.62 -9.81
CA THR A 28 -4.44 9.46 -8.48
C THR A 28 -5.94 9.68 -8.57
N THR A 29 -6.73 8.76 -8.03
CA THR A 29 -8.20 8.84 -8.01
C THR A 29 -8.70 8.58 -6.60
N VAL A 30 -9.75 9.31 -6.21
CA VAL A 30 -10.47 9.09 -4.95
C VAL A 30 -11.77 8.36 -5.25
N LEU A 31 -12.00 7.23 -4.58
CA LEU A 31 -13.19 6.40 -4.76
C LEU A 31 -13.98 6.31 -3.45
N SER A 32 -15.30 6.35 -3.56
CA SER A 32 -16.20 6.09 -2.43
C SER A 32 -16.33 4.60 -2.15
N GLY A 33 -16.92 4.25 -0.99
CA GLY A 33 -17.16 2.85 -0.64
C GLY A 33 -18.03 2.09 -1.63
N ARG A 34 -18.94 2.78 -2.34
CA ARG A 34 -19.82 2.18 -3.37
C ARG A 34 -19.05 1.81 -4.64
N GLU A 35 -17.95 2.49 -4.91
CA GLU A 35 -17.12 2.31 -6.10
C GLU A 35 -15.98 1.31 -5.87
N ARG A 36 -15.94 0.66 -4.70
CA ARG A 36 -14.89 -0.30 -4.34
C ARG A 36 -14.72 -1.43 -5.36
N ASN A 37 -15.81 -1.90 -5.97
CA ASN A 37 -15.72 -2.91 -7.02
C ASN A 37 -14.94 -2.41 -8.25
N GLN A 38 -15.01 -1.13 -8.59
CA GLN A 38 -14.22 -0.55 -9.67
C GLN A 38 -12.72 -0.58 -9.35
N ALA A 39 -12.36 -0.35 -8.08
CA ALA A 39 -10.97 -0.50 -7.61
C ALA A 39 -10.51 -1.95 -7.78
N TYR A 40 -11.33 -2.93 -7.37
CA TYR A 40 -11.00 -4.34 -7.56
C TYR A 40 -10.85 -4.73 -9.04
N ASP A 41 -11.71 -4.22 -9.92
CA ASP A 41 -11.60 -4.49 -11.37
C ASP A 41 -10.36 -3.84 -11.98
N LEU A 42 -9.94 -2.67 -11.51
CA LEU A 42 -8.66 -2.08 -11.87
C LEU A 42 -7.49 -2.99 -11.42
N MET A 43 -7.49 -3.42 -10.15
CA MET A 43 -6.47 -4.33 -9.62
C MET A 43 -6.36 -5.61 -10.45
N ARG A 44 -7.49 -6.26 -10.79
CA ARG A 44 -7.49 -7.47 -11.64
C ARG A 44 -6.84 -7.21 -13.00
N ARG A 45 -7.16 -6.08 -13.63
CA ARG A 45 -6.61 -5.71 -14.95
C ARG A 45 -5.11 -5.45 -14.90
N GLU A 46 -4.63 -4.79 -13.85
CA GLU A 46 -3.20 -4.52 -13.70
C GLU A 46 -2.43 -5.82 -13.37
N ILE A 47 -2.97 -6.66 -12.48
CA ILE A 47 -2.36 -7.96 -12.14
C ILE A 47 -2.32 -8.88 -13.37
N ALA A 48 -3.38 -8.92 -14.18
CA ALA A 48 -3.40 -9.70 -15.42
C ALA A 48 -2.35 -9.25 -16.45
N GLN A 49 -1.82 -8.03 -16.33
CA GLN A 49 -0.73 -7.51 -17.16
C GLN A 49 0.66 -7.81 -16.56
N GLY A 50 0.75 -8.66 -15.54
CA GLY A 50 1.99 -9.02 -14.86
C GLY A 50 2.49 -7.95 -13.89
N ARG A 51 1.62 -7.03 -13.45
CA ARG A 51 1.92 -6.06 -12.40
C ARG A 51 1.45 -6.54 -11.04
N GLN A 52 1.80 -5.78 -10.01
CA GLN A 52 1.48 -6.07 -8.62
C GLN A 52 0.86 -4.85 -7.95
N VAL A 53 0.11 -5.07 -6.86
CA VAL A 53 -0.70 -4.06 -6.19
C VAL A 53 -0.38 -4.04 -4.69
N TYR A 54 -0.21 -2.82 -4.15
CA TYR A 54 -0.18 -2.62 -2.71
C TYR A 54 -1.55 -2.18 -2.20
N ILE A 55 -2.01 -2.80 -1.12
CA ILE A 55 -3.19 -2.39 -0.34
C ILE A 55 -2.72 -1.97 1.05
N VAL A 56 -2.86 -0.69 1.38
CA VAL A 56 -2.38 -0.12 2.65
C VAL A 56 -3.56 0.12 3.58
N LEU A 57 -3.54 -0.52 4.74
CA LEU A 57 -4.57 -0.41 5.78
C LEU A 57 -3.98 0.22 7.05
N PRO A 58 -4.75 1.04 7.77
CA PRO A 58 -4.24 1.80 8.92
C PRO A 58 -4.08 0.94 10.17
N LEU A 59 -4.79 -0.18 10.30
CA LEU A 59 -4.79 -1.05 11.49
C LEU A 59 -4.30 -2.46 11.16
N VAL A 60 -3.61 -3.08 12.13
CA VAL A 60 -3.14 -4.47 12.02
C VAL A 60 -4.23 -5.47 12.42
N GLU A 61 -4.85 -5.25 13.58
CA GLU A 61 -5.97 -6.01 14.15
C GLU A 61 -7.13 -5.05 14.44
N GLU A 62 -8.33 -5.61 14.66
CA GLU A 62 -9.51 -4.86 15.06
C GLU A 62 -9.24 -4.04 16.33
N SER A 63 -9.80 -2.83 16.39
CA SER A 63 -9.72 -1.98 17.56
C SER A 63 -11.11 -1.62 18.03
N GLU A 64 -11.44 -1.91 19.30
CA GLU A 64 -12.71 -1.51 19.91
C GLU A 64 -12.98 0.01 19.86
N LYS A 65 -11.94 0.83 19.66
CA LYS A 65 -12.03 2.29 19.63
C LYS A 65 -12.23 2.87 18.23
N LEU A 66 -11.93 2.11 17.18
CA LEU A 66 -11.94 2.58 15.80
C LEU A 66 -12.56 1.48 14.93
N ASP A 67 -13.74 1.75 14.36
CA ASP A 67 -14.42 0.90 13.38
C ASP A 67 -13.69 0.96 12.02
N LEU A 68 -12.43 0.54 12.01
CA LEU A 68 -11.56 0.46 10.84
C LEU A 68 -11.17 -0.99 10.62
N ARG A 69 -11.17 -1.40 9.36
CA ARG A 69 -10.82 -2.77 8.96
C ARG A 69 -9.36 -3.08 9.25
N SER A 70 -9.12 -4.25 9.83
CA SER A 70 -7.80 -4.75 10.12
C SER A 70 -7.12 -5.34 8.89
N ALA A 71 -5.78 -5.32 8.87
CA ALA A 71 -4.99 -5.92 7.81
C ALA A 71 -5.24 -7.43 7.68
N ILE A 72 -5.43 -8.11 8.81
CA ILE A 72 -5.67 -9.56 8.85
C ILE A 72 -7.04 -9.91 8.26
N GLU A 73 -8.11 -9.24 8.68
CA GLU A 73 -9.46 -9.51 8.16
C GLU A 73 -9.59 -9.18 6.67
N GLU A 74 -9.06 -8.03 6.25
CA GLU A 74 -9.10 -7.68 4.83
C GLU A 74 -8.20 -8.60 4.02
N HIS A 75 -7.04 -9.03 4.52
CA HIS A 75 -6.23 -10.04 3.85
C HIS A 75 -7.01 -11.34 3.64
N GLN A 76 -7.69 -11.84 4.67
CA GLN A 76 -8.51 -13.05 4.54
C GLN A 76 -9.60 -12.86 3.49
N LYS A 77 -10.39 -11.78 3.59
CA LYS A 77 -11.45 -11.48 2.63
C LYS A 77 -10.94 -11.32 1.20
N LEU A 78 -9.83 -10.61 1.03
CA LEU A 78 -9.25 -10.37 -0.29
C LEU A 78 -8.76 -11.69 -0.89
N SER A 79 -8.09 -12.53 -0.10
CA SER A 79 -7.57 -13.83 -0.51
C SER A 79 -8.69 -14.81 -0.86
N GLU A 80 -9.72 -14.91 -0.03
CA GLU A 80 -10.74 -15.95 -0.15
C GLU A 80 -11.89 -15.55 -1.09
N ALA A 81 -12.34 -14.30 -1.04
CA ALA A 81 -13.60 -13.89 -1.67
C ALA A 81 -13.41 -12.97 -2.88
N ILE A 82 -12.42 -12.06 -2.86
CA ILE A 82 -12.29 -11.02 -3.89
C ILE A 82 -11.30 -11.42 -4.99
N PHE A 83 -10.19 -12.03 -4.60
CA PHE A 83 -9.08 -12.41 -5.46
C PHE A 83 -8.63 -13.87 -5.27
N PRO A 84 -9.54 -14.87 -5.23
CA PRO A 84 -9.18 -16.28 -5.04
C PRO A 84 -8.26 -16.84 -6.14
N GLN A 85 -8.17 -16.16 -7.29
CA GLN A 85 -7.28 -16.51 -8.39
C GLN A 85 -5.85 -15.97 -8.26
N PHE A 86 -5.57 -15.11 -7.27
CA PHE A 86 -4.26 -14.49 -7.06
C PHE A 86 -3.70 -14.87 -5.69
N GLN A 87 -2.38 -14.76 -5.55
CA GLN A 87 -1.69 -14.95 -4.28
C GLN A 87 -1.59 -13.62 -3.54
N VAL A 88 -2.42 -13.42 -2.53
CA VAL A 88 -2.44 -12.18 -1.75
C VAL A 88 -1.49 -12.33 -0.56
N GLY A 89 -0.45 -11.48 -0.50
CA GLY A 89 0.48 -11.43 0.63
C GLY A 89 -0.03 -10.59 1.81
N LEU A 90 0.53 -10.82 3.00
CA LEU A 90 0.31 -10.00 4.20
C LEU A 90 1.63 -9.47 4.73
N LEU A 91 1.66 -8.18 5.07
CA LEU A 91 2.79 -7.53 5.73
C LEU A 91 2.28 -6.53 6.77
N HIS A 92 2.67 -6.73 8.04
CA HIS A 92 2.33 -5.77 9.08
C HIS A 92 3.36 -5.71 10.22
N GLY A 93 3.29 -4.65 11.03
CA GLY A 93 4.28 -4.35 12.07
C GLY A 93 4.48 -5.45 13.12
N ARG A 94 3.46 -6.25 13.42
CA ARG A 94 3.50 -7.33 14.43
C ARG A 94 4.15 -8.65 13.97
N MET A 95 4.47 -8.80 12.68
CA MET A 95 5.20 -9.98 12.19
C MET A 95 6.65 -9.94 12.69
N SER A 96 7.25 -11.11 12.88
CA SER A 96 8.69 -11.24 13.12
C SER A 96 9.48 -10.71 11.91
N SER A 97 10.75 -10.34 12.11
CA SER A 97 11.60 -9.85 11.02
C SER A 97 11.73 -10.88 9.90
N ALA A 98 11.86 -12.17 10.24
CA ALA A 98 11.96 -13.25 9.25
C ALA A 98 10.71 -13.35 8.37
N GLU A 99 9.52 -13.26 8.97
CA GLU A 99 8.25 -13.29 8.23
C GLU A 99 8.08 -12.04 7.34
N LYS A 100 8.52 -10.86 7.80
CA LYS A 100 8.49 -9.64 6.98
C LYS A 100 9.40 -9.76 5.77
N ASP A 101 10.63 -10.24 5.98
CA ASP A 101 11.60 -10.44 4.91
C ASP A 101 11.08 -11.47 3.90
N GLU A 102 10.49 -12.57 4.37
CA GLU A 102 9.84 -13.56 3.51
C GLU A 102 8.71 -12.96 2.68
N ALA A 103 7.80 -12.20 3.31
CA ALA A 103 6.69 -11.55 2.60
C ALA A 103 7.17 -10.55 1.54
N ILE A 104 8.21 -9.77 1.85
CA ILE A 104 8.83 -8.83 0.91
C ILE A 104 9.52 -9.56 -0.24
N ASN A 105 10.23 -10.66 0.04
CA ASN A 105 10.88 -11.47 -0.98
C ASN A 105 9.87 -12.13 -1.91
N LYS A 106 8.80 -12.72 -1.36
CA LYS A 106 7.69 -13.29 -2.15
C LYS A 106 7.06 -12.27 -3.08
N PHE A 107 6.85 -11.04 -2.60
CA PHE A 107 6.35 -9.96 -3.45
C PHE A 107 7.38 -9.56 -4.51
N ARG A 108 8.65 -9.35 -4.15
CA ARG A 108 9.71 -9.03 -5.12
C ARG A 108 9.81 -10.08 -6.23
N ASP A 109 9.68 -11.35 -5.88
CA ASP A 109 9.83 -12.49 -6.77
C ASP A 109 8.51 -12.85 -7.51
N ASN A 110 7.49 -11.99 -7.38
CA ASN A 110 6.17 -12.09 -8.01
C ASN A 110 5.37 -13.36 -7.63
N GLU A 111 5.71 -13.97 -6.49
CA GLU A 111 4.95 -15.08 -5.91
C GLU A 111 3.62 -14.60 -5.32
N THR A 112 3.58 -13.36 -4.82
CA THR A 112 2.36 -12.64 -4.43
C THR A 112 2.12 -11.45 -5.36
N GLN A 113 0.85 -11.12 -5.61
CA GLN A 113 0.44 -10.05 -6.54
C GLN A 113 -0.21 -8.87 -5.83
#